data_AF-A0A7X7DXR1-F1
#
_entry.id   AF-A0A7X7DXR1-F1
#
_cell.length_a   1.000
_cell.length_b   1.000
_cell.length_c   1.000
_cell.angle_alpha   90.00
_cell.angle_beta   90.00
_cell.angle_gamma   90.00
#
_symmetry.space_group_name_H-M   'P 1'
#
loop_
_entity.id
_entity.type
_entity.pdbx_description
1 polymer ?
#
loop_
_entity_poly.entity_id
_entity_poly.type
_entity_poly.pdbx_seq_one_letter_code
_entity_poly.pdbx_strand_id
1 'polypeptide(L)'
;QPLVIEKEVQPPQGTNPVAGTLRQIRALVKISGINKEDQTVTIEGPQGDSYVVYVKNRSILDKLQVGQEFVIVFTEGVAAEMQKQ
;
A
#
# COMPACT_ATOMS: atom_id res chain seq x y z
N GLN A 1 -3.55 -16.06 10.68
CA GLN A 1 -2.65 -15.62 9.61
C GLN A 1 -3.25 -14.35 9.03
N PRO A 2 -2.61 -13.18 9.13
CA PRO A 2 -3.12 -12.04 8.40
C PRO A 2 -2.99 -12.30 6.90
N LEU A 3 -4.06 -12.01 6.16
CA LEU A 3 -4.17 -12.33 4.75
C LEU A 3 -3.30 -11.35 3.94
N VAL A 4 -1.98 -11.56 3.92
CA VAL A 4 -1.07 -10.90 2.98
C VAL A 4 -1.05 -11.73 1.71
N ILE A 5 -1.87 -11.35 0.73
CA ILE A 5 -1.81 -11.98 -0.60
C ILE A 5 -0.77 -11.21 -1.41
N GLU A 6 0.42 -11.81 -1.55
CA GLU A 6 1.46 -11.31 -2.44
C GLU A 6 1.18 -11.82 -3.85
N LYS A 7 0.98 -10.91 -4.79
CA LYS A 7 0.91 -11.25 -6.22
C LYS A 7 2.05 -10.55 -6.94
N GLU A 8 2.92 -11.34 -7.55
CA GLU A 8 3.91 -10.85 -8.51
C GLU A 8 3.18 -10.47 -9.80
N VAL A 9 3.28 -9.20 -10.21
CA VAL A 9 2.64 -8.71 -11.43
C VAL A 9 3.71 -8.62 -12.52
N GLN A 10 3.51 -9.34 -13.63
CA GLN A 10 4.39 -9.23 -14.79
C GLN A 10 4.36 -7.79 -15.32
N PRO A 11 5.52 -7.16 -15.58
CA PRO A 11 5.58 -5.84 -16.20
C PRO A 11 4.86 -5.83 -17.56
N PRO A 12 4.28 -4.69 -17.98
CA PRO A 12 3.72 -4.54 -19.32
C PRO A 12 4.72 -4.95 -20.42
N GLN A 13 4.23 -5.52 -21.51
CA GLN A 13 5.08 -5.89 -22.65
C GLN A 13 5.77 -4.63 -23.21
N GLY A 14 7.10 -4.70 -23.37
CA GLY A 14 7.94 -3.57 -23.80
C GLY A 14 8.73 -2.89 -22.66
N THR A 15 8.55 -3.33 -21.41
CA THR A 15 9.38 -2.88 -20.30
C THR A 15 10.72 -3.64 -20.32
N ASN A 16 11.85 -2.92 -20.33
CA ASN A 16 13.20 -3.50 -20.29
C ASN A 16 13.31 -4.52 -19.13
N PRO A 17 13.96 -5.69 -19.25
CA PRO A 17 14.04 -6.69 -18.16
C PRO A 17 14.80 -6.22 -16.90
N VAL A 18 15.46 -5.05 -16.95
CA VAL A 18 15.97 -4.32 -15.77
C VAL A 18 14.82 -3.67 -14.96
N ALA A 19 13.63 -3.59 -15.53
CA ALA A 19 12.45 -3.01 -14.91
C ALA A 19 11.93 -3.93 -13.83
N GLY A 20 11.92 -3.37 -12.63
CA GLY A 20 11.73 -4.08 -11.38
C GLY A 20 10.54 -5.03 -11.30
N THR A 21 10.66 -5.97 -10.37
CA THR A 21 9.54 -6.81 -9.94
C THR A 21 8.51 -5.92 -9.23
N LEU A 22 7.25 -5.98 -9.67
CA LEU A 22 6.13 -5.38 -8.96
C LEU A 22 5.52 -6.42 -8.01
N ARG A 23 5.51 -6.08 -6.72
CA ARG A 23 4.87 -6.88 -5.67
C ARG A 23 3.58 -6.18 -5.24
N GLN A 24 2.46 -6.84 -5.44
CA GLN A 24 1.17 -6.37 -4.92
C GLN A 24 0.91 -7.03 -3.57
N ILE A 25 0.73 -6.22 -2.53
CA ILE A 25 0.44 -6.62 -1.16
C ILE A 25 -1.03 -6.27 -0.89
N ARG A 26 -1.82 -7.24 -0.43
CA ARG A 26 -3.17 -7.00 0.08
C ARG A 26 -3.15 -7.21 1.59
N ALA A 27 -3.63 -6.27 2.40
CA ALA A 27 -3.60 -6.41 3.86
C ALA A 27 -4.90 -5.91 4.49
N LEU A 28 -5.40 -6.61 5.52
CA LEU A 28 -6.44 -6.10 6.41
C LEU A 28 -5.80 -5.13 7.40
N VAL A 29 -6.30 -3.90 7.46
CA VAL A 29 -5.78 -2.84 8.33
C VAL A 29 -6.91 -2.14 9.06
N LYS A 30 -6.61 -1.57 10.22
CA LYS A 30 -7.57 -0.80 11.03
C LYS A 30 -7.19 0.68 11.02
N ILE A 31 -8.15 1.57 10.85
CA ILE A 31 -7.89 3.02 10.97
C ILE A 31 -7.68 3.37 12.44
N SER A 32 -6.52 3.94 12.77
CA SER A 32 -6.20 4.44 14.11
C SER A 32 -6.29 5.96 14.23
N GLY A 33 -6.25 6.68 13.11
CA GLY A 33 -6.36 8.15 13.09
C GLY A 33 -6.75 8.70 11.72
N ILE A 34 -7.41 9.86 11.70
CA ILE A 34 -7.82 10.57 10.48
C ILE A 34 -7.46 12.05 10.67
N ASN A 35 -6.66 12.60 9.76
CA ASN A 35 -6.33 14.02 9.73
C ASN A 35 -6.86 14.63 8.42
N LYS A 36 -7.95 15.42 8.54
CA LYS A 36 -8.61 16.04 7.39
C LYS A 36 -7.88 17.27 6.87
N GLU A 37 -7.06 17.92 7.68
CA GLU A 37 -6.28 19.11 7.30
C GLU A 37 -5.16 18.69 6.35
N ASP A 38 -4.39 17.68 6.76
CA ASP A 38 -3.27 17.14 5.98
C ASP A 38 -3.69 16.09 4.95
N GLN A 39 -4.98 15.74 4.92
CA GLN A 39 -5.57 14.75 4.03
C GLN A 39 -4.91 13.36 4.17
N THR A 40 -4.63 12.95 5.41
CA THR A 40 -3.97 11.69 5.75
C THR A 40 -4.81 10.81 6.67
N VAL A 41 -4.54 9.50 6.61
CA VAL A 41 -5.12 8.48 7.50
C VAL A 41 -3.99 7.66 8.09
N THR A 42 -4.04 7.42 9.40
CA THR A 42 -3.14 6.48 10.07
C THR A 42 -3.82 5.11 10.11
N ILE A 43 -3.13 4.09 9.63
CA ILE A 43 -3.59 2.71 9.59
C ILE A 43 -2.67 1.81 10.40
N GLU A 44 -3.25 0.85 11.11
CA GLU A 44 -2.57 -0.20 11.85
C GLU A 44 -2.64 -1.51 11.05
N GLY A 45 -1.48 -2.05 10.74
CA GLY A 45 -1.32 -3.33 10.07
C GLY A 45 -1.49 -4.51 11.02
N PRO A 46 -1.60 -5.72 10.47
CA PRO A 46 -1.84 -6.93 11.26
C PRO A 46 -0.68 -7.35 12.17
N GLN A 47 0.51 -6.79 11.95
CA GLN A 47 1.70 -7.01 12.78
C GLN A 47 1.86 -5.95 13.88
N GLY A 48 0.92 -5.01 13.98
CA GLY A 48 0.97 -3.88 14.94
C GLY A 48 1.71 -2.65 14.39
N ASP A 49 2.30 -2.74 13.20
CA ASP A 49 2.94 -1.59 12.54
C ASP A 49 1.92 -0.51 12.18
N SER A 50 2.31 0.76 12.28
CA SER A 50 1.47 1.90 11.92
C SER A 50 2.04 2.67 10.74
N TYR A 51 1.17 3.04 9.80
CA TYR A 51 1.54 3.77 8.58
C TYR A 51 0.64 4.98 8.40
N VAL A 52 1.20 6.10 7.92
CA VAL A 52 0.43 7.28 7.52
C VAL A 52 0.30 7.29 6.00
N VAL A 53 -0.94 7.33 5.51
CA VAL A 53 -1.26 7.28 4.08
C VAL A 53 -1.97 8.56 3.66
N TYR A 54 -1.50 9.16 2.58
CA TYR A 54 -2.18 10.30 1.94
C TYR A 54 -3.36 9.83 1.11
N VAL A 55 -4.52 10.46 1.31
CA VAL A 55 -5.77 10.08 0.63
C VAL A 55 -6.00 11.01 -0.55
N LYS A 56 -5.71 10.58 -1.78
CA LYS A 56 -5.81 11.45 -2.98
C LYS A 56 -7.19 12.10 -3.17
N ASN A 57 -8.27 11.38 -2.90
CA ASN A 57 -9.63 11.91 -2.99
C ASN A 57 -10.16 12.26 -1.59
N ARG A 58 -10.14 13.56 -1.26
CA ARG A 58 -10.55 14.07 0.05
C ARG A 58 -11.96 13.65 0.49
N SER A 59 -12.90 13.52 -0.45
CA SER A 59 -14.29 13.12 -0.13
C SER A 59 -14.41 11.72 0.47
N ILE A 60 -13.37 10.89 0.35
CA ILE A 60 -13.29 9.59 1.02
C ILE A 60 -13.16 9.78 2.54
N LEU A 61 -12.42 10.80 3.00
CA LEU A 61 -12.16 11.03 4.43
C LEU A 61 -13.44 11.29 5.23
N ASP A 62 -14.49 11.81 4.59
CA ASP A 62 -15.78 12.05 5.24
C ASP A 62 -16.58 10.75 5.49
N LYS A 63 -16.15 9.65 4.87
CA LYS A 63 -16.78 8.33 4.98
C LYS A 63 -16.02 7.38 5.92
N LEU A 64 -14.87 7.81 6.44
CA LEU A 64 -14.00 6.99 7.28
C LEU A 64 -14.26 7.26 8.76
N GLN A 65 -14.05 6.21 9.57
CA GLN A 65 -14.13 6.29 11.03
C GLN A 65 -12.92 5.59 11.66
N VAL A 66 -12.47 6.09 12.80
CA VAL A 66 -11.46 5.40 13.61
C VAL A 66 -12.03 4.09 14.13
N GLY A 67 -11.22 3.03 14.11
CA GLY A 67 -11.61 1.66 14.44
C GLY A 67 -12.15 0.86 13.26
N GLN A 68 -12.40 1.49 12.11
CA GLN A 68 -12.89 0.81 10.92
C GLN A 68 -11.79 -0.04 10.26
N GLU A 69 -12.14 -1.24 9.82
CA GLU A 69 -11.24 -2.17 9.14
C GLU A 69 -11.45 -2.16 7.62
N PHE A 70 -10.35 -2.24 6.87
CA PHE A 70 -10.35 -2.25 5.41
C PHE A 70 -9.28 -3.20 4.87
N VAL A 71 -9.54 -3.74 3.67
CA VAL A 71 -8.48 -4.36 2.87
C VAL A 71 -7.83 -3.27 2.01
N ILE A 72 -6.57 -2.98 2.29
CA ILE A 72 -5.75 -2.13 1.43
C ILE A 72 -4.99 -2.99 0.42
N VAL A 73 -4.71 -2.40 -0.73
CA VAL A 73 -3.83 -2.97 -1.74
C VAL A 73 -2.71 -1.98 -1.99
N PHE A 74 -1.49 -2.41 -1.73
CA PHE A 74 -0.27 -1.65 -1.98
C PHE A 74 0.53 -2.33 -3.09
N THR A 75 1.21 -1.53 -3.91
CA THR A 75 2.09 -2.05 -4.97
C THR A 75 3.48 -1.49 -4.73
N GLU A 76 4.42 -2.38 -4.43
CA GLU A 76 5.84 -2.09 -4.31
C GLU A 76 6.54 -2.38 -5.63
N GLY A 77 7.39 -1.47 -6.09
CA GLY A 77 8.33 -1.74 -7.17
C GLY A 77 9.73 -1.93 -6.60
N VAL A 78 10.33 -3.10 -6.83
CA VAL A 78 11.73 -3.35 -6.49
C VAL A 78 12.55 -3.25 -7.78
N ALA A 79 13.26 -2.14 -7.98
CA ALA A 79 14.19 -2.00 -9.10
C ALA A 79 15.47 -2.78 -8.79
N ALA A 80 15.81 -3.77 -9.62
CA ALA A 80 17.10 -4.45 -9.53
C ALA A 80 18.10 -3.71 -10.41
N GLU A 81 19.03 -2.98 -9.80
CA GLU A 81 20.17 -2.40 -10.53
C GLU A 81 21.24 -3.50 -10.72
N MET A 82 21.39 -4.01 -11.95
CA MET A 82 22.50 -4.91 -12.27
C MET A 82 23.78 -4.10 -12.42
N GLN A 83 24.66 -4.14 -11.42
CA GLN A 83 26.01 -3.62 -11.56
C GLN A 83 26.78 -4.53 -12.54
N LYS A 84 27.04 -4.07 -13.76
CA LYS A 84 27.94 -4.77 -14.70
C LYS A 84 29.33 -4.83 -14.06
N GLN A 85 29.82 -6.04 -13.82
CA GLN A 85 31.24 -6.29 -13.54
C GLN A 85 32.04 -6.33 -14.84
#